data_AF-A0A251SHS3-F1
#
_entry.id   AF-A0A251SHS3-F1
#
_cell.length_a   1.000
_cell.length_b   1.000
_cell.length_c   1.000
_cell.angle_alpha   90.00
_cell.angle_beta   90.00
_cell.angle_gamma   90.00
#
_symmetry.space_group_name_H-M   'P 1'
#
loop_
_entity.id
_entity.type
_entity.pdbx_description
1 polymer ?
#
loop_
_entity_poly.entity_id
_entity_poly.type
_entity_poly.pdbx_seq_one_letter_code
_entity_poly.pdbx_strand_id
1 'polypeptide(L)'
;MMQFLPSHGYEFNNYSSIIRNLVYNNGEEDLSASMESAAEVKAAAASNRHSEAERRRRKRINGHLATLRSILPDTVKADKASLLAEVVRRVKELKTITAGLESTSLDQSDDTIRNYVIPSENDELKLTYIGEDSSTNNVMIKVSICCEDRPDLIVELTRALGSVQGKLVRTEIGTLGGRIKCVLWVQVYEVTRDQGLDELRRVLKVVTDRASFLDLPRNKRPRVPHFV
;
A
#
# COMPACT_ATOMS: atom_id res chain seq x y z
N MET A 1 -39.41 27.15 -0.88
CA MET A 1 -38.91 27.96 -2.01
C MET A 1 -37.39 27.84 -2.05
N MET A 2 -36.87 27.00 -2.93
CA MET A 2 -35.43 26.86 -3.17
C MET A 2 -34.98 27.94 -4.16
N GLN A 3 -34.06 28.81 -3.74
CA GLN A 3 -33.33 29.70 -4.64
C GLN A 3 -32.03 29.02 -5.02
N PHE A 4 -31.93 28.58 -6.29
CA PHE A 4 -30.70 28.10 -6.92
C PHE A 4 -29.85 29.30 -7.33
N LEU A 5 -28.61 29.36 -6.85
CA LEU A 5 -27.58 30.26 -7.38
C LEU A 5 -27.01 29.71 -8.68
N PRO A 6 -26.76 30.54 -9.71
CA PRO A 6 -26.31 30.06 -11.01
C PRO A 6 -24.85 29.59 -10.98
N SER A 7 -24.64 28.41 -11.56
CA SER A 7 -23.35 27.82 -11.92
C SER A 7 -22.63 28.71 -12.93
N HIS A 8 -21.53 29.34 -12.52
CA HIS A 8 -20.61 29.98 -13.47
C HIS A 8 -19.86 28.88 -14.24
N GLY A 9 -20.37 28.63 -15.45
CA GLY A 9 -19.77 27.78 -16.46
C GLY A 9 -18.35 28.21 -16.81
N TYR A 10 -17.51 27.20 -16.99
CA TYR A 10 -16.11 27.29 -17.35
C TYR A 10 -15.95 27.99 -18.72
N GLU A 11 -15.21 29.10 -18.77
CA GLU A 11 -14.69 29.62 -20.02
C GLU A 11 -13.56 28.70 -20.52
N PHE A 12 -13.87 27.98 -21.61
CA PHE A 12 -12.88 27.31 -22.43
C PHE A 12 -12.02 28.37 -23.12
N ASN A 13 -10.84 28.65 -22.55
CA ASN A 13 -9.86 29.49 -23.23
C ASN A 13 -9.45 28.81 -24.54
N ASN A 14 -9.87 29.47 -25.61
CA ASN A 14 -9.86 29.02 -26.99
C ASN A 14 -8.42 29.02 -27.53
N TYR A 15 -7.68 27.93 -27.31
CA TYR A 15 -6.35 27.73 -27.89
C TYR A 15 -6.37 27.80 -29.42
N SER A 16 -7.54 27.67 -30.04
CA SER A 16 -7.68 27.81 -31.49
C SER A 16 -7.66 29.25 -31.95
N SER A 17 -8.07 30.26 -31.17
CA SER A 17 -8.16 31.64 -31.68
C SER A 17 -6.79 32.33 -31.79
N ILE A 18 -5.90 32.11 -30.81
CA ILE A 18 -4.55 32.70 -30.82
C ILE A 18 -3.70 32.09 -31.94
N ILE A 19 -3.76 30.76 -32.12
CA ILE A 19 -3.03 30.08 -33.19
C ILE A 19 -3.63 30.41 -34.57
N ARG A 20 -4.96 30.53 -34.67
CA ARG A 20 -5.64 30.89 -35.94
C ARG A 20 -5.34 32.33 -36.38
N ASN A 21 -5.17 33.27 -35.46
CA ASN A 21 -4.79 34.65 -35.80
C ASN A 21 -3.36 34.80 -36.35
N LEU A 22 -2.46 33.85 -36.09
CA LEU A 22 -1.09 33.87 -36.60
C LEU A 22 -0.95 33.26 -38.01
N VAL A 23 -1.84 32.33 -38.38
CA VAL A 23 -1.81 31.68 -39.70
C VAL A 23 -2.44 32.57 -40.79
N TYR A 24 -3.28 33.54 -40.42
CA TYR A 24 -4.05 34.37 -41.36
C TYR A 24 -3.51 35.78 -41.61
N ASN A 25 -2.43 36.22 -40.95
CA ASN A 25 -1.82 37.53 -41.17
C ASN A 25 -0.39 37.39 -41.70
N ASN A 26 -0.23 36.85 -42.91
CA ASN A 26 0.99 36.98 -43.69
C ASN A 26 0.72 37.95 -44.85
N GLY A 27 0.57 39.23 -44.50
CA GLY A 27 0.71 40.35 -45.43
C GLY A 27 1.96 41.12 -45.01
N GLU A 28 2.97 41.08 -45.86
CA GLU A 28 4.29 41.75 -45.81
C GLU A 28 4.53 42.76 -44.68
N GLU A 29 5.35 42.42 -43.67
CA GLU A 29 6.10 43.40 -42.87
C GLU A 29 7.33 42.77 -42.17
N ASP A 30 8.48 43.41 -42.40
CA ASP A 30 9.80 43.40 -41.72
C ASP A 30 10.28 42.17 -40.90
N LEU A 31 11.40 41.57 -41.35
CA LEU A 31 12.06 40.39 -40.76
C LEU A 31 12.54 40.59 -39.30
N SER A 32 12.76 41.85 -38.88
CA SER A 32 13.19 42.22 -37.52
C SER A 32 12.04 42.13 -36.51
N ALA A 33 10.86 42.66 -36.84
CA ALA A 33 9.65 42.62 -36.01
C ALA A 33 9.07 41.18 -35.90
N SER A 34 9.30 40.36 -36.93
CA SER A 34 8.94 38.94 -36.94
C SER A 34 9.71 38.10 -35.91
N MET A 35 10.98 38.44 -35.62
CA MET A 35 11.78 37.74 -34.62
C MET A 35 11.41 38.12 -33.18
N GLU A 36 11.13 39.39 -32.90
CA GLU A 36 10.65 39.85 -31.58
C GLU A 36 9.26 39.29 -31.26
N SER A 37 8.33 39.32 -32.23
CA SER A 37 6.98 38.74 -32.06
C SER A 37 7.01 37.22 -31.89
N ALA A 38 7.91 36.50 -32.58
CA ALA A 38 8.08 35.07 -32.38
C ALA A 38 8.67 34.72 -31.00
N ALA A 39 9.56 35.55 -30.47
CA ALA A 39 10.10 35.39 -29.11
C ALA A 39 9.03 35.66 -28.04
N GLU A 40 8.21 36.69 -28.23
CA GLU A 40 7.09 37.03 -27.35
C GLU A 40 6.00 35.95 -27.35
N VAL A 41 5.65 35.40 -28.51
CA VAL A 41 4.71 34.26 -28.64
C VAL A 41 5.26 33.01 -27.95
N LYS A 42 6.58 32.73 -28.08
CA LYS A 42 7.22 31.62 -27.36
C LYS A 42 7.22 31.85 -25.85
N ALA A 43 7.47 33.07 -25.39
CA ALA A 43 7.42 33.42 -23.97
C ALA A 43 5.99 33.30 -23.40
N ALA A 44 4.97 33.77 -24.14
CA ALA A 44 3.57 33.63 -23.77
C ALA A 44 3.11 32.15 -23.75
N ALA A 45 3.54 31.36 -24.74
CA ALA A 45 3.28 29.92 -24.77
C ALA A 45 3.95 29.19 -23.58
N ALA A 46 5.18 29.58 -23.21
CA ALA A 46 5.87 29.04 -22.05
C ALA A 46 5.17 29.40 -20.73
N SER A 47 4.76 30.66 -20.56
CA SER A 47 4.00 31.14 -19.39
C SER A 47 2.66 30.40 -19.25
N ASN A 48 1.93 30.21 -20.36
CA ASN A 48 0.69 29.46 -20.37
C ASN A 48 0.90 27.98 -19.98
N ARG A 49 1.93 27.32 -20.53
CA ARG A 49 2.30 25.95 -20.13
C ARG A 49 2.60 25.84 -18.64
N HIS A 50 3.33 26.81 -18.08
CA HIS A 50 3.61 26.87 -16.64
C HIS A 50 2.33 27.05 -15.81
N SER A 51 1.45 27.96 -16.21
CA SER A 51 0.16 28.20 -15.53
C SER A 51 -0.74 26.96 -15.54
N GLU A 52 -0.76 26.23 -16.67
CA GLU A 52 -1.56 25.02 -16.82
C GLU A 52 -0.97 23.86 -16.03
N ALA A 53 0.36 23.74 -15.96
CA ALA A 53 1.06 22.78 -15.11
C ALA A 53 0.74 23.01 -13.62
N GLU A 54 0.76 24.26 -13.16
CA GLU A 54 0.40 24.60 -11.77
C GLU A 54 -1.09 24.35 -11.49
N ARG A 55 -1.99 24.65 -12.44
CA ARG A 55 -3.41 24.30 -12.33
C ARG A 55 -3.59 22.79 -12.15
N ARG A 56 -2.91 21.96 -12.96
CA ARG A 56 -2.94 20.49 -12.81
C ARG A 56 -2.40 20.04 -11.46
N ARG A 57 -1.31 20.65 -10.97
CA ARG A 57 -0.75 20.39 -9.64
C ARG A 57 -1.79 20.67 -8.54
N ARG A 58 -2.43 21.84 -8.56
CA ARG A 58 -3.48 22.20 -7.60
C ARG A 58 -4.67 21.24 -7.65
N LYS A 59 -5.08 20.82 -8.85
CA LYS A 59 -6.15 19.83 -9.02
C LYS A 59 -5.80 18.50 -8.35
N ARG A 60 -4.57 17.99 -8.52
CA ARG A 60 -4.11 16.76 -7.84
C ARG A 60 -4.12 16.90 -6.32
N ILE A 61 -3.59 18.01 -5.79
CA ILE A 61 -3.56 18.28 -4.34
C ILE A 61 -4.97 18.34 -3.76
N ASN A 62 -5.88 19.08 -4.41
CA ASN A 62 -7.28 19.14 -3.96
C ASN A 62 -7.98 17.77 -4.05
N GLY A 63 -7.61 16.94 -5.03
CA GLY A 63 -8.03 15.54 -5.10
C GLY A 63 -7.59 14.74 -3.87
N HIS A 64 -6.32 14.82 -3.48
CA HIS A 64 -5.83 14.14 -2.27
C HIS A 64 -6.53 14.63 -1.00
N LEU A 65 -6.75 15.95 -0.87
CA LEU A 65 -7.50 16.51 0.26
C LEU A 65 -8.96 16.03 0.31
N ALA A 66 -9.60 15.83 -0.85
CA ALA A 66 -10.94 15.26 -0.92
C ALA A 66 -10.94 13.78 -0.47
N THR A 67 -9.95 12.99 -0.90
CA THR A 67 -9.78 11.61 -0.43
C THR A 67 -9.58 11.56 1.09
N LEU A 68 -8.74 12.42 1.66
CA LEU A 68 -8.53 12.48 3.11
C LEU A 68 -9.84 12.77 3.88
N ARG A 69 -10.71 13.64 3.35
CA ARG A 69 -12.03 13.88 3.95
C ARG A 69 -12.96 12.68 3.87
N SER A 70 -12.84 11.86 2.82
CA SER A 70 -13.69 10.68 2.64
C SER A 70 -13.33 9.51 3.56
N ILE A 71 -12.07 9.40 3.98
CA ILE A 71 -11.59 8.30 4.82
C ILE A 71 -11.68 8.60 6.32
N LEU A 72 -11.72 9.89 6.70
CA LEU A 72 -11.74 10.32 8.10
C LEU A 72 -13.17 10.59 8.58
N PRO A 73 -13.53 10.12 9.79
CA PRO A 73 -14.82 10.44 10.37
C PRO A 73 -14.95 11.95 10.62
N ASP A 74 -16.15 12.50 10.42
CA ASP A 74 -16.54 13.87 10.80
C ASP A 74 -15.71 15.05 10.24
N THR A 75 -14.93 14.84 9.17
CA THR A 75 -14.08 15.88 8.57
C THR A 75 -14.69 16.63 7.37
N VAL A 76 -15.96 16.38 7.06
CA VAL A 76 -16.65 16.92 5.87
C VAL A 76 -16.61 18.45 5.81
N LYS A 77 -16.65 19.13 6.96
CA LYS A 77 -16.63 20.60 7.06
C LYS A 77 -15.28 21.19 7.52
N ALA A 78 -14.25 20.36 7.69
CA ALA A 78 -12.95 20.82 8.16
C ALA A 78 -12.22 21.66 7.10
N ASP A 79 -11.65 22.79 7.53
CA ASP A 79 -10.70 23.56 6.73
C ASP A 79 -9.41 22.74 6.50
N LYS A 80 -8.53 23.21 5.61
CA LYS A 80 -7.35 22.44 5.20
C LYS A 80 -6.38 22.17 6.35
N ALA A 81 -6.20 23.11 7.27
CA ALA A 81 -5.26 22.93 8.38
C ALA A 81 -5.84 21.96 9.41
N SER A 82 -7.11 22.13 9.78
CA SER A 82 -7.81 21.23 10.70
C SER A 82 -7.88 19.80 10.16
N LEU A 83 -8.13 19.63 8.86
CA LEU A 83 -8.09 18.30 8.22
C LEU A 83 -6.73 17.63 8.39
N LEU A 84 -5.63 18.33 8.11
CA LEU A 84 -4.29 17.75 8.21
C LEU A 84 -3.90 17.44 9.66
N ALA A 85 -4.30 18.29 10.61
CA ALA A 85 -4.10 18.02 12.04
C ALA A 85 -4.83 16.73 12.46
N GLU A 86 -6.07 16.56 12.01
CA GLU A 86 -6.88 15.38 12.31
C GLU A 86 -6.31 14.11 11.66
N VAL A 87 -5.82 14.18 10.42
CA VAL A 87 -5.10 13.08 9.77
C VAL A 87 -3.92 12.63 10.63
N VAL A 88 -3.08 13.57 11.08
CA VAL A 88 -1.90 13.25 11.90
C VAL A 88 -2.31 12.65 13.23
N ARG A 89 -3.33 13.21 13.89
CA ARG A 89 -3.88 12.68 15.15
C ARG A 89 -4.34 11.24 14.96
N ARG A 90 -5.14 10.96 13.92
CA ARG A 90 -5.68 9.63 13.66
C ARG A 90 -4.61 8.61 13.31
N VAL A 91 -3.61 8.99 12.50
CA VAL A 91 -2.48 8.09 12.18
C VAL A 91 -1.70 7.72 13.44
N LYS A 92 -1.44 8.69 14.34
CA LYS A 92 -0.78 8.42 15.62
C LYS A 92 -1.62 7.50 16.50
N GLU A 93 -2.91 7.78 16.63
CA GLU A 93 -3.84 6.96 17.40
C GLU A 93 -3.88 5.51 16.90
N LEU A 94 -4.01 5.31 15.59
CA LEU A 94 -4.00 3.99 14.97
C LEU A 94 -2.69 3.25 15.22
N LYS A 95 -1.54 3.93 15.11
CA LYS A 95 -0.23 3.32 15.42
C LYS A 95 -0.14 2.88 16.88
N THR A 96 -0.63 3.69 17.82
CA THR A 96 -0.64 3.33 19.24
C THR A 96 -1.57 2.15 19.52
N ILE A 97 -2.76 2.12 18.91
CA ILE A 97 -3.70 1.00 19.05
C ILE A 97 -3.06 -0.29 18.53
N THR A 98 -2.48 -0.26 17.33
CA THR A 98 -1.80 -1.43 16.75
C THR A 98 -0.65 -1.91 17.65
N ALA A 99 0.20 -1.02 18.15
CA ALA A 99 1.29 -1.39 19.04
C ALA A 99 0.80 -1.99 20.37
N GLY A 100 -0.30 -1.47 20.95
CA GLY A 100 -0.89 -2.03 22.16
C GLY A 100 -1.54 -3.41 21.97
N LEU A 101 -2.09 -3.67 20.78
CA LEU A 101 -2.60 -4.99 20.43
C LEU A 101 -1.48 -6.03 20.32
N GLU A 102 -0.30 -5.64 19.82
CA GLU A 102 0.85 -6.54 19.75
C GLU A 102 1.39 -6.91 21.14
N SER A 103 1.48 -5.97 22.08
CA SER A 103 2.03 -6.22 23.41
C SER A 103 1.09 -7.06 24.31
N THR A 104 -0.23 -6.93 24.14
CA THR A 104 -1.21 -7.67 24.95
C THR A 104 -1.26 -9.17 24.61
N SER A 105 -0.77 -9.55 23.42
CA SER A 105 -0.72 -10.95 22.97
C SER A 105 0.33 -11.84 23.68
N LEU A 106 1.15 -11.25 24.57
CA LEU A 106 2.20 -11.95 25.31
C LEU A 106 1.80 -12.41 26.71
N ASP A 107 0.79 -11.79 27.34
CA ASP A 107 0.63 -11.88 28.81
C ASP A 107 -0.68 -12.47 29.35
N GLN A 108 -1.73 -12.80 28.57
CA GLN A 108 -3.00 -13.24 29.19
C GLN A 108 -3.69 -14.44 28.53
N SER A 109 -3.99 -15.41 29.39
CA SER A 109 -4.71 -16.67 29.24
C SER A 109 -6.24 -16.51 29.12
N ASP A 110 -6.72 -15.41 28.53
CA ASP A 110 -8.15 -15.13 28.43
C ASP A 110 -8.61 -15.14 26.96
N ASP A 111 -9.42 -16.16 26.65
CA ASP A 111 -9.97 -16.53 25.33
C ASP A 111 -10.95 -15.49 24.74
N THR A 112 -11.13 -14.35 25.40
CA THR A 112 -12.15 -13.34 25.05
C THR A 112 -11.60 -12.05 24.43
N ILE A 113 -10.30 -11.76 24.55
CA ILE A 113 -9.67 -10.63 23.86
C ILE A 113 -9.02 -11.13 22.58
N ARG A 114 -9.81 -11.07 21.49
CA ARG A 114 -9.45 -11.33 20.10
C ARG A 114 -7.95 -11.17 19.84
N ASN A 115 -7.26 -12.30 19.81
CA ASN A 115 -5.84 -12.41 19.45
C ASN A 115 -5.72 -12.09 17.95
N TYR A 116 -5.76 -10.81 17.60
CA TYR A 116 -5.75 -10.40 16.20
C TYR A 116 -4.37 -10.71 15.60
N VAL A 117 -4.34 -11.67 14.69
CA VAL A 117 -3.16 -11.97 13.86
C VAL A 117 -3.08 -10.89 12.77
N ILE A 118 -2.57 -9.70 13.12
CA ILE A 118 -2.38 -8.60 12.18
C ILE A 118 -1.01 -8.74 11.52
N PRO A 119 -0.93 -8.80 10.17
CA PRO A 119 0.35 -8.75 9.45
C PRO A 119 1.11 -7.45 9.68
N SER A 120 2.42 -7.57 9.86
CA SER A 120 3.38 -6.45 9.86
C SER A 120 3.66 -6.02 8.42
N GLU A 121 4.16 -4.80 8.23
CA GLU A 121 4.60 -4.28 6.93
C GLU A 121 5.85 -5.02 6.40
N ASN A 122 6.61 -5.67 7.29
CA ASN A 122 7.85 -6.35 6.96
C ASN A 122 7.69 -7.87 6.92
N ASP A 123 8.60 -8.52 6.19
CA ASP A 123 8.74 -9.97 6.23
C ASP A 123 9.40 -10.37 7.55
N GLU A 124 8.77 -11.30 8.27
CA GLU A 124 9.22 -11.72 9.59
C GLU A 124 9.11 -13.23 9.75
N LEU A 125 10.13 -13.85 10.32
CA LEU A 125 10.12 -15.25 10.75
C LEU A 125 10.67 -15.32 12.18
N LYS A 126 9.78 -15.62 13.14
CA LYS A 126 10.09 -15.73 14.57
C LYS A 126 9.72 -17.13 15.05
N LEU A 127 10.66 -17.80 15.72
CA LEU A 127 10.40 -19.10 16.35
C LEU A 127 10.62 -18.95 17.86
N THR A 128 9.73 -19.54 18.65
CA THR A 128 9.76 -19.49 20.11
C THR A 128 9.43 -20.88 20.66
N TYR A 129 10.31 -21.42 21.48
CA TYR A 129 10.04 -22.65 22.22
C TYR A 129 8.95 -22.39 23.27
N ILE A 130 7.92 -23.23 23.31
CA ILE A 130 6.79 -23.10 24.24
C ILE A 130 6.94 -24.06 25.42
N GLY A 131 7.41 -25.27 25.17
CA GLY A 131 7.48 -26.32 26.17
C GLY A 131 7.76 -27.68 25.56
N GLU A 132 7.87 -28.67 26.42
CA GLU A 132 8.10 -30.07 26.05
C GLU A 132 7.10 -30.93 26.81
N ASP A 133 6.52 -31.92 26.13
CA ASP A 133 5.64 -32.89 26.75
C ASP A 133 6.46 -33.92 27.51
N SER A 134 6.37 -33.91 28.84
CA SER A 134 7.13 -34.80 29.73
C SER A 134 6.84 -36.29 29.53
N SER A 135 5.72 -36.66 28.88
CA SER A 135 5.36 -38.06 28.62
C SER A 135 5.94 -38.59 27.30
N THR A 136 6.15 -37.71 26.33
CA THR A 136 6.56 -38.07 24.97
C THR A 136 7.91 -37.49 24.56
N ASN A 137 8.51 -36.62 25.38
CA ASN A 137 9.68 -35.79 25.05
C ASN A 137 9.53 -35.01 23.73
N ASN A 138 8.29 -34.64 23.41
CA ASN A 138 7.98 -33.91 22.19
C ASN A 138 8.09 -32.41 22.42
N VAL A 139 8.84 -31.73 21.56
CA VAL A 139 9.14 -30.30 21.68
C VAL A 139 8.06 -29.49 20.97
N MET A 140 7.42 -28.55 21.68
CA MET A 140 6.42 -27.63 21.13
C MET A 140 7.06 -26.29 20.77
N ILE A 141 6.96 -25.91 19.50
CA ILE A 141 7.52 -24.66 18.95
C ILE A 141 6.40 -23.80 18.37
N LYS A 142 6.35 -22.52 18.80
CA LYS A 142 5.55 -21.47 18.16
C LYS A 142 6.35 -20.89 17.00
N VAL A 143 5.77 -20.83 15.82
CA VAL A 143 6.37 -20.17 14.65
C VAL A 143 5.44 -19.05 14.20
N SER A 144 5.95 -17.83 14.08
CA SER A 144 5.24 -16.68 13.52
C SER A 144 5.91 -16.29 12.21
N ILE A 145 5.14 -16.34 11.12
CA ILE A 145 5.57 -15.99 9.76
C ILE A 145 4.72 -14.80 9.30
N CYS A 146 5.33 -13.77 8.75
CA CYS A 146 4.66 -12.65 8.09
C CYS A 146 5.32 -12.44 6.73
N CYS A 147 4.54 -12.44 5.65
CA CYS A 147 5.04 -12.27 4.27
C CYS A 147 3.92 -11.83 3.31
N GLU A 148 4.23 -11.70 2.03
CA GLU A 148 3.23 -11.42 0.98
C GLU A 148 2.24 -12.59 0.80
N ASP A 149 0.96 -12.26 0.66
CA ASP A 149 -0.11 -13.22 0.41
C ASP A 149 -0.15 -13.61 -1.07
N ARG A 150 0.55 -14.71 -1.39
CA ARG A 150 0.63 -15.30 -2.73
C ARG A 150 -0.13 -16.63 -2.78
N PRO A 151 -0.72 -16.99 -3.94
CA PRO A 151 -1.60 -18.15 -4.06
C PRO A 151 -0.93 -19.48 -3.67
N ASP A 152 0.36 -19.62 -3.91
CA ASP A 152 1.10 -20.86 -3.61
C ASP A 152 1.61 -20.94 -2.15
N LEU A 153 1.46 -19.87 -1.36
CA LEU A 153 2.10 -19.77 -0.04
C LEU A 153 1.68 -20.90 0.90
N ILE A 154 0.37 -21.14 1.03
CA ILE A 154 -0.16 -22.15 1.94
C ILE A 154 0.31 -23.56 1.54
N VAL A 155 0.38 -23.84 0.23
CA VAL A 155 0.90 -25.11 -0.30
C VAL A 155 2.38 -25.26 0.03
N GLU A 156 3.17 -24.19 -0.15
CA GLU A 156 4.59 -24.20 0.18
C GLU A 156 4.84 -24.35 1.69
N LEU A 157 4.08 -23.67 2.54
CA LEU A 157 4.13 -23.81 3.99
C LEU A 157 3.78 -25.24 4.42
N THR A 158 2.69 -25.80 3.89
CA THR A 158 2.27 -27.17 4.21
C THR A 158 3.34 -28.18 3.80
N ARG A 159 3.94 -28.01 2.61
CA ARG A 159 5.03 -28.87 2.13
C ARG A 159 6.30 -28.74 2.99
N ALA A 160 6.67 -27.52 3.37
CA ALA A 160 7.83 -27.27 4.22
C ALA A 160 7.64 -27.90 5.61
N LEU A 161 6.48 -27.73 6.22
CA LEU A 161 6.13 -28.33 7.52
C LEU A 161 6.05 -29.86 7.43
N GLY A 162 5.51 -30.40 6.34
CA GLY A 162 5.45 -31.85 6.11
C GLY A 162 6.81 -32.49 5.82
N SER A 163 7.86 -31.70 5.59
CA SER A 163 9.24 -32.20 5.43
C SER A 163 9.96 -32.36 6.77
N VAL A 164 9.38 -31.86 7.87
CA VAL A 164 9.93 -31.97 9.23
C VAL A 164 9.25 -33.14 9.95
N GLN A 165 9.99 -33.83 10.83
CA GLN A 165 9.44 -34.86 11.70
C GLN A 165 8.61 -34.26 12.84
N GLY A 166 7.41 -33.80 12.50
CA GLY A 166 6.52 -33.16 13.46
C GLY A 166 5.07 -33.07 13.00
N LYS A 167 4.24 -32.50 13.86
CA LYS A 167 2.82 -32.29 13.65
C LYS A 167 2.43 -30.84 13.94
N LEU A 168 1.74 -30.23 12.99
CA LEU A 168 1.09 -28.94 13.19
C LEU A 168 -0.15 -29.14 14.08
N VAL A 169 -0.13 -28.55 15.28
CA VAL A 169 -1.18 -28.69 16.30
C VAL A 169 -2.24 -27.61 16.17
N ARG A 170 -1.81 -26.35 15.98
CA ARG A 170 -2.69 -25.18 15.85
C ARG A 170 -2.13 -24.23 14.81
N THR A 171 -3.03 -23.52 14.16
CA THR A 171 -2.67 -22.46 13.21
C THR A 171 -3.66 -21.31 13.36
N GLU A 172 -3.13 -20.11 13.47
CA GLU A 172 -3.87 -18.86 13.39
C GLU A 172 -3.38 -18.08 12.18
N ILE A 173 -4.29 -17.61 11.34
CA ILE A 173 -3.96 -16.91 10.10
C ILE A 173 -4.73 -15.60 10.08
N GLY A 174 -4.05 -14.52 9.71
CA GLY A 174 -4.70 -13.26 9.37
C GLY A 174 -4.11 -12.67 8.10
N THR A 175 -4.95 -12.04 7.30
CA THR A 175 -4.58 -11.37 6.07
C THR A 175 -5.00 -9.91 6.11
N LEU A 176 -4.14 -9.02 5.62
CA LEU A 176 -4.40 -7.58 5.54
C LEU A 176 -3.56 -6.96 4.44
N GLY A 177 -4.20 -6.22 3.53
CA GLY A 177 -3.49 -5.41 2.52
C GLY A 177 -2.58 -6.22 1.58
N GLY A 178 -2.92 -7.47 1.27
CA GLY A 178 -2.07 -8.35 0.45
C GLY A 178 -0.92 -8.99 1.22
N ARG A 179 -0.88 -8.85 2.54
CA ARG A 179 0.06 -9.55 3.43
C ARG A 179 -0.69 -10.58 4.25
N ILE A 180 0.05 -11.59 4.67
CA ILE A 180 -0.45 -12.70 5.48
C ILE A 180 0.50 -12.96 6.65
N LYS A 181 -0.08 -13.19 7.81
CA LYS A 181 0.62 -13.63 9.01
C LYS A 181 0.04 -14.95 9.48
N CYS A 182 0.93 -15.93 9.66
CA CYS A 182 0.60 -17.27 10.12
C CYS A 182 1.32 -17.51 11.45
N VAL A 183 0.58 -17.82 12.50
CA VAL A 183 1.11 -18.27 13.79
C VAL A 183 0.80 -19.76 13.93
N LEU A 184 1.85 -20.57 14.01
CA LEU A 184 1.81 -22.01 13.93
C LEU A 184 2.32 -22.60 15.24
N TRP A 185 1.66 -23.63 15.75
CA TRP A 185 2.15 -24.43 16.88
C TRP A 185 2.54 -25.80 16.32
N VAL A 186 3.83 -26.08 16.29
CA VAL A 186 4.39 -27.30 15.68
C VAL A 186 5.04 -28.15 16.76
N GLN A 187 4.58 -29.39 16.89
CA GLN A 187 5.14 -30.39 17.78
C GLN A 187 6.17 -31.18 17.00
N VAL A 188 7.43 -31.16 17.41
CA VAL A 188 8.53 -31.89 16.74
C VAL A 188 8.94 -33.06 17.62
N TYR A 189 9.24 -34.19 16.98
CA TYR A 189 9.50 -35.48 17.62
C TYR A 189 11.00 -35.79 17.64
N GLU A 190 11.46 -36.52 18.67
CA GLU A 190 12.80 -37.15 18.73
C GLU A 190 14.01 -36.20 18.49
N VAL A 191 13.83 -34.89 18.67
CA VAL A 191 14.88 -33.88 18.47
C VAL A 191 15.05 -33.01 19.71
N THR A 192 16.25 -32.45 19.89
CA THR A 192 16.46 -31.43 20.92
C THR A 192 15.78 -30.12 20.52
N ARG A 193 15.54 -29.25 21.52
CA ARG A 193 14.99 -27.90 21.30
C ARG A 193 15.70 -27.15 20.16
N ASP A 194 17.03 -27.12 20.20
CA ASP A 194 17.83 -26.32 19.27
C ASP A 194 17.82 -26.93 17.86
N GLN A 195 17.85 -28.27 17.77
CA GLN A 195 17.71 -28.99 16.49
C GLN A 195 16.34 -28.73 15.83
N GLY A 196 15.24 -28.84 16.59
CA GLY A 196 13.90 -28.58 16.08
C GLY A 196 13.71 -27.14 15.64
N LEU A 197 14.28 -26.18 16.38
CA LEU A 197 14.27 -24.76 16.00
C LEU A 197 15.04 -24.52 14.70
N ASP A 198 16.24 -25.09 14.56
CA ASP A 198 17.08 -24.92 13.37
C ASP A 198 16.46 -25.58 12.13
N GLU A 199 15.88 -26.77 12.28
CA GLU A 199 15.21 -27.47 11.20
C GLU A 199 13.98 -26.68 10.69
N LEU A 200 13.08 -26.28 11.59
CA LEU A 200 11.92 -25.47 11.24
C LEU A 200 12.32 -24.13 10.64
N ARG A 201 13.32 -23.46 11.23
CA ARG A 201 13.83 -22.19 10.70
C ARG A 201 14.36 -22.35 9.28
N ARG A 202 15.10 -23.43 9.01
CA ARG A 202 15.66 -23.70 7.68
C ARG A 202 14.56 -23.92 6.63
N VAL A 203 13.59 -24.79 6.88
CA VAL A 203 12.55 -25.12 5.89
C VAL A 203 11.60 -23.94 5.65
N LEU A 204 11.24 -23.20 6.70
CA LEU A 204 10.30 -22.08 6.59
C LEU A 204 10.97 -20.84 5.98
N LYS A 205 12.27 -20.64 6.21
CA LYS A 205 13.01 -19.52 5.60
C LYS A 205 13.01 -19.60 4.08
N VAL A 206 13.06 -20.79 3.49
CA VAL A 206 12.94 -20.97 2.02
C VAL A 206 11.60 -20.45 1.49
N VAL A 207 10.52 -20.61 2.27
CA VAL A 207 9.18 -20.15 1.88
C VAL A 207 9.05 -18.63 2.00
N THR A 208 9.67 -18.04 3.03
CA THR A 208 9.69 -16.59 3.27
C THR A 208 10.60 -15.86 2.27
N ASP A 209 11.82 -16.35 2.01
CA ASP A 209 12.80 -15.71 1.13
C ASP A 209 12.40 -15.79 -0.36
N ARG A 210 11.55 -16.76 -0.74
CA ARG A 210 10.98 -16.85 -2.10
C ARG A 210 10.12 -15.64 -2.47
N ALA A 211 9.63 -14.88 -1.49
CA ALA A 211 8.82 -13.68 -1.72
C ALA A 211 9.60 -12.56 -2.41
N SER A 212 10.93 -12.50 -2.27
CA SER A 212 11.75 -11.37 -2.71
C SER A 212 12.03 -11.32 -4.22
N PHE A 213 11.62 -12.33 -5.00
CA PHE A 213 12.01 -12.47 -6.41
C PHE A 213 10.94 -12.05 -7.44
N LEU A 214 9.73 -11.70 -7.01
CA LEU A 214 8.60 -11.42 -7.91
C LEU A 214 8.21 -9.93 -8.00
N ASP A 215 9.16 -9.01 -7.77
CA ASP A 215 9.03 -7.57 -7.99
C ASP A 215 8.99 -7.19 -9.50
N LEU A 216 8.18 -7.90 -10.29
CA LEU A 216 7.75 -7.44 -11.60
C LEU A 216 6.47 -6.59 -11.41
N PRO A 217 6.41 -5.37 -11.97
CA PRO A 217 5.29 -4.47 -11.74
C PRO A 217 3.99 -5.07 -12.27
N ARG A 218 3.18 -5.57 -11.34
CA ARG A 218 1.79 -5.97 -11.50
C ARG A 218 0.96 -4.75 -11.89
N ASN A 219 0.85 -4.48 -13.19
CA ASN A 219 -0.32 -3.97 -13.91
C ASN A 219 0.09 -3.20 -15.19
N LYS A 220 0.18 -3.92 -16.31
CA LYS A 220 -0.22 -3.38 -17.61
C LYS A 220 -1.07 -4.42 -18.32
N ARG A 221 -2.39 -4.24 -18.30
CA ARG A 221 -3.30 -4.99 -19.18
C ARG A 221 -2.79 -4.78 -20.63
N PRO A 222 -2.53 -5.83 -21.41
CA PRO A 222 -2.21 -5.68 -22.83
C PRO A 222 -3.40 -5.01 -23.52
N ARG A 223 -3.18 -3.85 -24.14
CA ARG A 223 -4.17 -3.28 -25.04
C ARG A 223 -4.11 -4.09 -26.33
N VAL A 224 -5.17 -4.83 -26.62
CA VAL A 224 -5.36 -5.48 -27.91
C VAL A 224 -5.64 -4.38 -28.94
N PRO A 225 -4.88 -4.29 -30.05
CA PRO A 225 -5.24 -3.38 -31.13
C PRO A 225 -6.47 -3.94 -31.86
N HIS A 226 -7.58 -3.19 -31.83
CA HIS A 226 -8.68 -3.40 -32.75
C HIS A 226 -8.23 -2.96 -34.14
N PHE A 227 -8.09 -3.91 -35.06
CA PHE A 227 -8.11 -3.65 -36.48
C PHE A 227 -9.54 -3.86 -36.98
N VAL A 228 -10.19 -2.77 -37.42
CA VAL A 228 -11.18 -2.76 -38.51
C VAL A 228 -10.95 -1.46 -39.27
#